data_AF-A0A6I6UFB9-F1
#
_entry.id   AF-A0A6I6UFB9-F1
#
_cell.length_a   1.000
_cell.length_b   1.000
_cell.length_c   1.000
_cell.angle_alpha   90.00
_cell.angle_beta   90.00
_cell.angle_gamma   90.00
#
_symmetry.space_group_name_H-M   'P 1'
#
loop_
_entity.id
_entity.type
_entity.pdbx_description
1 polymer ?
#
loop_
_entity_poly.entity_id
_entity_poly.type
_entity_poly.pdbx_seq_one_letter_code
_entity_poly.pdbx_strand_id
1 'polypeptide(L)'
;MNDMKKFCNSINSCFTNENSSLDERNMGEIVSLLRVKSQLTQEELAQKANVSTQTIKRLEGGKEKVSDITCREIIEALGVNISRLTKLLDE
;
A
#
# COMPACT_ATOMS: atom_id res chain seq x y z
N MET A 1 1.99 13.28 1.25
CA MET A 1 2.67 13.05 -0.04
C MET A 1 4.12 12.55 0.04
N ASN A 2 5.08 13.23 0.70
CA ASN A 2 6.50 12.80 0.68
C ASN A 2 6.71 11.41 1.32
N ASP A 3 6.15 11.17 2.50
CA ASP A 3 6.26 9.88 3.22
C ASP A 3 5.71 8.70 2.42
N MET A 4 4.63 8.93 1.69
CA MET A 4 3.92 7.90 0.95
C MET A 4 4.70 7.46 -0.30
N LYS A 5 5.30 8.43 -0.99
CA LYS A 5 6.23 8.18 -2.09
C LYS A 5 7.51 7.51 -1.61
N LYS A 6 8.09 7.98 -0.49
CA LYS A 6 9.26 7.36 0.16
C LYS A 6 8.98 5.90 0.53
N PHE A 7 7.81 5.62 1.11
CA PHE A 7 7.37 4.27 1.43
C PHE A 7 7.31 3.38 0.18
N CYS A 8 6.61 3.81 -0.88
CA CYS A 8 6.53 3.03 -2.12
C CYS A 8 7.92 2.73 -2.71
N ASN A 9 8.78 3.74 -2.79
CA ASN A 9 10.14 3.61 -3.32
C ASN A 9 11.00 2.64 -2.48
N SER A 10 10.83 2.67 -1.15
CA SER A 10 11.60 1.81 -0.24
C SER A 10 11.10 0.38 -0.20
N ILE A 11 9.79 0.15 -0.40
CA ILE A 11 9.26 -1.22 -0.57
C ILE A 11 9.68 -1.79 -1.93
N ASN A 12 9.79 -0.96 -2.97
CA ASN A 12 10.24 -1.38 -4.29
C ASN A 12 11.67 -1.92 -4.28
N SER A 13 12.59 -1.36 -3.50
CA SER A 13 13.96 -1.87 -3.40
C SER A 13 14.09 -3.23 -2.68
N CYS A 14 13.09 -3.60 -1.85
CA CYS A 14 13.09 -4.85 -1.07
C CYS A 14 12.42 -6.04 -1.79
N PHE A 15 11.67 -5.79 -2.86
CA PHE A 15 10.90 -6.82 -3.56
C PHE A 15 10.98 -6.63 -5.08
N THR A 16 12.16 -6.80 -5.66
CA THR A 16 12.35 -6.94 -7.11
C THR A 16 12.61 -8.40 -7.45
N ASN A 17 11.66 -9.00 -8.17
CA ASN A 17 11.94 -10.10 -9.09
C ASN A 17 12.31 -9.42 -10.41
N GLU A 18 13.46 -9.76 -10.98
CA GLU A 18 13.92 -9.22 -12.25
C GLU A 18 12.84 -9.45 -13.33
N ASN A 19 12.56 -8.43 -14.15
CA ASN A 19 11.63 -8.41 -15.30
C ASN A 19 10.24 -7.74 -15.13
N SER A 20 10.18 -6.48 -14.66
CA SER A 20 9.21 -5.52 -15.20
C SER A 20 9.78 -4.11 -15.16
N SER A 21 9.54 -3.32 -16.21
CA SER A 21 10.02 -1.93 -16.37
C SER A 21 9.88 -1.10 -15.09
N LEU A 22 10.94 -0.35 -14.79
CA LEU A 22 11.19 0.45 -13.57
C LEU A 22 10.26 1.67 -13.40
N ASP A 23 8.99 1.56 -13.77
CA ASP A 23 8.01 2.63 -13.65
C ASP A 23 7.04 2.31 -12.51
N GLU A 24 7.23 3.00 -11.38
CA GLU A 24 6.33 3.15 -10.22
C GLU A 24 5.32 2.02 -10.00
N ARG A 25 5.63 1.01 -9.17
CA ARG A 25 4.55 0.26 -8.50
C ARG A 25 3.65 1.27 -7.81
N ASN A 26 2.42 1.40 -8.29
CA ASN A 26 1.43 2.27 -7.70
C ASN A 26 1.03 1.67 -6.34
N MET A 27 0.71 2.52 -5.37
CA MET A 27 0.35 2.13 -4.00
C MET A 27 -0.61 0.94 -3.93
N GLY A 28 -1.54 0.84 -4.89
CA GLY A 28 -2.48 -0.27 -5.02
C GLY A 28 -1.83 -1.65 -5.10
N GLU A 29 -0.72 -1.79 -5.80
CA GLU A 29 -0.02 -3.08 -5.92
C GLU A 29 0.63 -3.49 -4.61
N ILE A 30 1.23 -2.53 -3.89
CA ILE A 30 1.84 -2.75 -2.58
C ILE A 30 0.77 -3.18 -1.58
N VAL A 31 -0.36 -2.48 -1.56
CA VAL A 31 -1.51 -2.82 -0.71
C VAL A 31 -2.03 -4.23 -1.01
N SER A 32 -2.20 -4.57 -2.29
CA SER A 32 -2.62 -5.91 -2.71
C SER A 32 -1.67 -6.99 -2.23
N LEU A 33 -0.36 -6.78 -2.40
CA LEU A 33 0.66 -7.73 -1.98
C LEU A 33 0.68 -7.92 -0.46
N LEU A 34 0.65 -6.83 0.31
CA LEU A 34 0.60 -6.89 1.77
C LEU A 34 -0.68 -7.58 2.25
N ARG A 35 -1.84 -7.27 1.65
CA ARG A 35 -3.12 -7.92 1.96
C ARG A 35 -3.05 -9.43 1.77
N VAL A 36 -2.53 -9.89 0.64
CA VAL A 36 -2.40 -11.33 0.34
C VAL A 36 -1.42 -12.00 1.30
N LYS A 37 -0.29 -11.35 1.64
CA LYS A 37 0.64 -11.86 2.66
C LYS A 37 0.02 -11.93 4.05
N SER A 38 -0.91 -11.03 4.36
CA SER A 38 -1.71 -11.04 5.59
C SER A 38 -2.91 -12.00 5.54
N GLN A 39 -3.09 -12.76 4.45
CA GLN A 39 -4.20 -13.71 4.26
C GLN A 39 -5.60 -13.08 4.37
N LEU A 40 -5.75 -11.82 3.96
CA LEU A 40 -7.03 -11.12 3.99
C LEU A 40 -7.69 -11.07 2.60
N THR A 41 -9.00 -11.20 2.56
CA THR A 41 -9.84 -10.82 1.40
C THR A 41 -9.93 -9.29 1.29
N GLN A 42 -10.42 -8.80 0.14
CA GLN A 42 -10.62 -7.35 -0.05
C GLN A 42 -11.68 -6.81 0.92
N GLU A 43 -12.72 -7.60 1.19
CA GLU A 43 -13.78 -7.31 2.15
C GLU A 43 -13.25 -7.23 3.58
N GLU A 44 -12.44 -8.18 4.01
CA GLU A 44 -11.86 -8.18 5.36
C GLU A 44 -10.90 -7.00 5.56
N LEU A 45 -10.07 -6.68 4.55
CA LEU A 45 -9.23 -5.48 4.63
C LEU A 45 -10.08 -4.20 4.69
N ALA A 46 -11.15 -4.12 3.90
CA ALA A 46 -12.05 -2.97 3.90
C ALA A 46 -12.70 -2.78 5.28
N GLN A 47 -13.20 -3.85 5.88
CA GLN A 47 -13.75 -3.84 7.23
C GLN A 47 -12.70 -3.40 8.26
N LYS A 48 -11.49 -3.94 8.18
CA LYS A 48 -10.41 -3.62 9.11
C LYS A 48 -9.93 -2.16 8.99
N ALA A 49 -9.92 -1.62 7.78
CA ALA A 49 -9.54 -0.24 7.49
C ALA A 49 -10.71 0.76 7.60
N ASN A 50 -11.92 0.29 7.94
CA ASN A 50 -13.14 1.10 7.98
C ASN A 50 -13.43 1.86 6.67
N VAL A 51 -13.24 1.19 5.54
CA VAL A 51 -13.52 1.72 4.19
C VAL A 51 -14.47 0.79 3.43
N SER A 52 -14.99 1.23 2.30
CA SER A 52 -15.78 0.35 1.44
C SER A 52 -14.90 -0.68 0.70
N THR A 53 -15.41 -1.89 0.46
CA THR A 53 -14.74 -2.88 -0.39
C THR A 53 -14.47 -2.33 -1.79
N GLN A 54 -15.35 -1.46 -2.30
CA GLN A 54 -15.16 -0.79 -3.59
C GLN A 54 -13.93 0.14 -3.57
N THR A 55 -13.63 0.78 -2.44
CA THR A 55 -12.42 1.58 -2.25
C THR A 55 -11.16 0.71 -2.38
N ILE A 56 -11.12 -0.44 -1.71
CA ILE A 56 -10.01 -1.41 -1.82
C ILE A 56 -9.85 -1.89 -3.26
N LYS A 57 -10.96 -2.26 -3.92
CA LYS A 57 -10.95 -2.72 -5.31
C LYS A 57 -10.44 -1.65 -6.29
N ARG A 58 -10.81 -0.37 -6.09
CA ARG A 58 -10.33 0.75 -6.92
C ARG A 58 -8.85 1.02 -6.69
N LEU A 59 -8.41 0.97 -5.43
CA LEU A 59 -7.01 1.13 -5.03
C LEU A 59 -6.13 0.04 -5.67
N GLU A 60 -6.43 -1.23 -5.40
CA GLU A 60 -5.66 -2.37 -5.91
C GLU A 60 -5.74 -2.50 -7.43
N GLY A 61 -6.86 -2.08 -8.03
CA GLY A 61 -7.05 -2.11 -9.48
C GLY A 61 -6.34 -0.98 -10.25
N GLY A 62 -5.67 -0.04 -9.57
CA GLY A 62 -4.92 1.05 -10.20
C GLY A 62 -5.79 2.06 -10.97
N LYS A 63 -7.12 2.01 -10.81
CA LYS A 63 -8.07 2.77 -11.64
C LYS A 63 -8.35 4.19 -11.14
N GLU A 64 -7.91 4.56 -9.93
CA GLU A 64 -8.22 5.88 -9.39
C GLU A 64 -7.27 6.37 -8.27
N LYS A 65 -7.10 7.70 -8.19
CA LYS A 65 -6.40 8.36 -7.08
C LYS A 65 -7.26 8.30 -5.81
N VAL A 66 -7.06 7.26 -5.02
CA VAL A 66 -7.53 7.22 -3.63
C VAL A 66 -6.75 8.26 -2.82
N SER A 67 -7.41 8.91 -1.86
CA SER A 67 -6.77 9.97 -1.07
C SER A 67 -5.60 9.44 -0.22
N ASP A 68 -4.59 10.28 0.02
CA ASP A 68 -3.44 9.96 0.90
C ASP A 68 -3.90 9.49 2.31
N ILE A 69 -5.02 10.04 2.80
CA ILE A 69 -5.60 9.72 4.12
C ILE A 69 -6.12 8.28 4.12
N THR A 70 -6.95 7.93 3.12
CA THR A 70 -7.52 6.60 2.98
C THR A 70 -6.44 5.54 2.75
N CYS A 71 -5.41 5.85 1.96
CA CYS A 71 -4.26 4.96 1.79
C CYS A 71 -3.54 4.69 3.11
N ARG A 72 -3.38 5.71 3.97
CA ARG A 72 -2.78 5.54 5.29
C ARG A 72 -3.60 4.61 6.18
N GLU A 73 -4.92 4.81 6.25
CA GLU A 73 -5.81 3.95 7.05
C GLU A 73 -5.72 2.47 6.62
N ILE A 74 -5.66 2.22 5.32
CA ILE A 74 -5.53 0.86 4.77
C ILE A 74 -4.19 0.22 5.13
N ILE A 75 -3.09 0.97 5.00
CA ILE A 75 -1.75 0.47 5.33
C ILE A 75 -1.57 0.26 6.84
N GLU A 76 -2.13 1.13 7.66
CA GLU A 76 -2.15 0.98 9.12
C GLU A 76 -3.01 -0.24 9.53
N ALA A 77 -4.13 -0.50 8.85
CA ALA A 77 -4.92 -1.72 9.04
C ALA A 77 -4.15 -3.00 8.69
N LEU A 78 -3.21 -2.93 7.74
CA LEU A 78 -2.26 -4.01 7.44
C LEU A 78 -1.14 -4.14 8.48
N GLY A 79 -1.15 -3.31 9.53
CA GLY A 79 -0.16 -3.33 10.61
C GLY A 79 1.14 -2.60 10.26
N VAL A 80 1.17 -1.85 9.17
CA VAL A 80 2.35 -1.10 8.74
C VAL A 80 2.23 0.34 9.24
N ASN A 81 3.11 0.71 10.18
CA ASN A 81 3.20 2.09 10.63
C ASN A 81 4.13 2.87 9.70
N ILE A 82 3.53 3.63 8.77
CA ILE A 82 4.26 4.38 7.73
C ILE A 82 5.24 5.36 8.33
N SER A 83 4.81 6.12 9.35
CA SER A 83 5.64 7.13 9.99
C SER A 83 6.87 6.53 10.70
N ARG A 84 6.76 5.32 11.23
CA ARG A 84 7.88 4.58 11.81
C ARG A 84 8.81 4.06 10.72
N LEU A 85 8.25 3.51 9.64
CA LEU A 85 9.03 2.95 8.56
C LEU A 85 9.85 4.04 7.84
N THR A 86 9.23 5.19 7.53
CA THR A 86 9.92 6.29 6.86
C THR A 86 11.03 6.91 7.73
N LYS A 87 10.84 6.97 9.05
CA LYS A 87 11.91 7.39 9.98
C LYS A 87 13.11 6.44 9.95
N LEU A 88 12.89 5.13 9.91
CA LEU A 88 13.96 4.12 9.81
C LEU A 88 14.69 4.14 8.46
N LEU A 89 14.09 4.73 7.43
CA LEU A 89 14.65 4.84 6.09
C LEU A 89 15.43 6.15 5.87
N ASP A 90 15.23 7.14 6.75
CA ASP A 90 15.91 8.42 6.74
C ASP A 90 17.18 8.43 7.64
N GLU A 91 17.48 7.33 8.35
CA GLU A 91 18.70 7.06 9.13
C GLU A 91 19.69 6.18 8.36
#